data_AF-A0A1Q9MYG2-F1
#
_entry.id   AF-A0A1Q9MYG2-F1
#
_cell.length_a   1.000
_cell.length_b   1.000
_cell.length_c   1.000
_cell.angle_alpha   90.00
_cell.angle_beta   90.00
_cell.angle_gamma   90.00
#
_symmetry.space_group_name_H-M   'P 1'
#
loop_
_entity.id
_entity.type
_entity.pdbx_description
1 polymer ?
#
loop_
_entity_poly.entity_id
_entity_poly.type
_entity_poly.pdbx_seq_one_letter_code
_entity_poly.pdbx_strand_id
1 'polypeptide(L)'
;MPSWDIIINWNAVLARIGLNPEDLASLPKGAREQAVAEVEESLGAKTLFEKDPQDIDKLVADHLQRILSKKNYFQKREKEREKARKEYANNLPHIEVFPLDGLPEELKQMLQDAMESGRAGDLKDLFEDFFSKFYKSKGGKSKSKDRNKNDEDQDPSRSMYI
;
A
#
# COMPACT_ATOMS: atom_id res chain seq x y z
N MET A 1 -7.23 -31.08 -22.04
CA MET A 1 -5.84 -30.71 -21.68
C MET A 1 -5.87 -30.06 -20.30
N PRO A 2 -4.90 -30.32 -19.41
CA PRO A 2 -4.85 -29.62 -18.13
C PRO A 2 -4.77 -28.11 -18.37
N SER A 3 -5.45 -27.33 -17.53
CA SER A 3 -5.36 -25.88 -17.62
C SER A 3 -3.95 -25.44 -17.22
N TRP A 4 -3.27 -24.68 -18.08
CA TRP A 4 -1.94 -24.13 -17.79
C TRP A 4 -1.92 -23.28 -16.51
N ASP A 5 -3.07 -22.72 -16.10
CA ASP A 5 -3.22 -22.00 -14.82
C ASP A 5 -3.00 -22.87 -13.57
N ILE A 6 -3.05 -24.20 -13.69
CA ILE A 6 -2.78 -25.13 -12.58
C ILE A 6 -1.29 -25.43 -12.48
N ILE A 7 -0.56 -25.31 -13.59
CA ILE A 7 0.85 -25.66 -13.71
C ILE A 7 1.73 -24.44 -13.49
N ILE A 8 1.31 -23.29 -14.01
CA ILE A 8 2.06 -22.04 -14.00
C ILE A 8 1.78 -21.30 -12.69
N ASN A 9 2.84 -21.00 -11.95
CA ASN A 9 2.73 -20.12 -10.80
C ASN A 9 2.80 -18.66 -11.25
N TRP A 10 1.63 -18.07 -11.55
CA TRP A 10 1.54 -16.69 -12.01
C TRP A 10 2.16 -15.66 -11.05
N ASN A 11 2.17 -15.92 -9.75
CA ASN A 11 2.84 -15.04 -8.79
C ASN A 11 4.35 -15.06 -8.99
N ALA A 12 4.95 -16.23 -9.22
CA ALA A 12 6.37 -16.37 -9.51
C ALA A 12 6.74 -15.76 -10.87
N VAL A 13 5.89 -15.94 -11.88
CA VAL A 13 6.03 -15.33 -13.21
C VAL A 13 6.04 -13.80 -13.10
N LEU A 14 5.07 -13.22 -12.41
CA LEU A 14 4.98 -11.77 -12.20
C LEU A 14 6.16 -11.22 -11.40
N ALA A 15 6.53 -11.89 -10.32
CA ALA A 15 7.66 -11.48 -9.48
C ALA A 15 8.97 -11.41 -10.29
N ARG A 16 9.20 -12.36 -11.21
CA ARG A 16 10.37 -12.35 -12.10
C ARG A 16 10.46 -11.13 -13.01
N ILE A 17 9.31 -10.61 -13.44
CA ILE A 17 9.24 -9.42 -14.32
C ILE A 17 9.06 -8.11 -13.54
N GLY A 18 9.25 -8.14 -12.22
CA GLY A 18 9.16 -6.97 -11.34
C GLY A 18 7.72 -6.47 -11.13
N LEU A 19 6.73 -7.36 -11.32
CA LEU A 19 5.32 -7.09 -11.06
C LEU A 19 4.85 -7.76 -9.77
N ASN A 20 3.87 -7.14 -9.13
CA ASN A 20 3.22 -7.67 -7.95
C ASN A 20 2.02 -8.54 -8.36
N PRO A 21 1.56 -9.46 -7.50
CA PRO A 21 0.37 -10.27 -7.75
C PRO A 21 -0.89 -9.44 -8.09
N GLU A 22 -1.01 -8.25 -7.50
CA GLU A 22 -2.12 -7.31 -7.74
C GLU A 22 -2.15 -6.79 -9.19
N ASP A 23 -0.99 -6.73 -9.85
CA ASP A 23 -0.88 -6.28 -11.23
C ASP A 23 -1.48 -7.28 -12.22
N LEU A 24 -1.75 -8.53 -11.81
CA LEU A 24 -2.34 -9.58 -12.66
C LEU A 24 -3.66 -9.12 -13.30
N ALA A 25 -4.50 -8.41 -12.55
CA ALA A 25 -5.78 -7.88 -13.03
C ALA A 25 -5.62 -6.68 -13.97
N SER A 26 -4.50 -5.97 -13.88
CA SER A 26 -4.19 -4.81 -14.73
C SER A 26 -3.49 -5.18 -16.04
N LEU A 27 -3.12 -6.45 -16.20
CA LEU A 27 -2.45 -6.90 -17.42
C LEU A 27 -3.34 -6.68 -18.65
N PRO A 28 -2.75 -6.39 -19.82
CA PRO A 28 -3.50 -6.31 -21.06
C PRO A 28 -4.26 -7.62 -21.31
N LYS A 29 -5.55 -7.51 -21.66
CA LYS A 29 -6.41 -8.65 -21.96
C LYS A 29 -5.74 -9.60 -22.97
N GLY A 30 -5.75 -10.89 -22.68
CA GLY A 30 -5.17 -11.92 -23.55
C GLY A 30 -3.64 -12.07 -23.44
N ALA A 31 -2.93 -11.24 -22.65
CA ALA A 31 -1.47 -11.30 -22.60
C ALA A 31 -0.94 -12.59 -21.97
N ARG A 32 -1.67 -13.16 -20.99
CA ARG A 32 -1.28 -14.41 -20.32
C ARG A 32 -1.44 -15.59 -21.26
N GLU A 33 -2.60 -15.66 -21.90
CA GLU A 33 -2.96 -16.68 -22.87
C GLU A 33 -2.02 -16.64 -24.07
N GLN A 34 -1.67 -15.44 -24.54
CA GLN A 34 -0.70 -15.26 -25.61
C GLN A 34 0.72 -15.70 -25.20
N ALA A 35 1.16 -15.37 -23.98
CA ALA A 35 2.48 -15.79 -23.49
C ALA A 35 2.58 -17.32 -23.43
N VAL A 36 1.55 -17.99 -22.91
CA VAL A 36 1.48 -19.45 -22.85
C VAL A 36 1.43 -20.07 -24.24
N ALA A 37 0.63 -19.51 -25.15
CA ALA A 37 0.53 -19.99 -26.53
C ALA A 37 1.86 -19.87 -27.29
N GLU A 38 2.59 -18.76 -27.14
CA GLU A 38 3.91 -18.59 -27.78
C GLU A 38 4.95 -19.58 -27.22
N VAL A 39 4.91 -19.88 -25.92
CA VAL A 39 5.77 -20.88 -25.29
C VAL A 39 5.44 -22.29 -25.80
N GLU A 40 4.15 -22.61 -25.90
CA GLU A 40 3.66 -23.89 -26.43
C GLU A 40 4.00 -24.08 -27.92
N GLU A 41 3.90 -23.02 -28.73
CA GLU A 41 4.29 -23.03 -30.14
C GLU A 41 5.80 -23.19 -30.31
N SER A 42 6.60 -22.57 -29.45
CA SER A 42 8.07 -22.56 -29.58
C SER A 42 8.72 -23.89 -29.19
N LEU A 43 8.20 -24.58 -28.18
CA LEU A 43 8.79 -25.80 -27.63
C LEU A 43 7.96 -27.06 -27.96
N GLY A 44 6.65 -26.90 -28.14
CA GLY A 44 5.69 -27.99 -28.20
C GLY A 44 5.16 -28.38 -26.81
N ALA A 45 3.86 -28.68 -26.71
CA ALA A 45 3.23 -29.03 -25.43
C ALA A 45 3.91 -30.20 -24.71
N LYS A 46 4.33 -31.25 -25.46
CA LYS A 46 4.96 -32.46 -24.88
C LYS A 46 6.28 -32.17 -24.17
N THR A 47 7.16 -31.37 -24.77
CA THR A 47 8.46 -31.03 -24.18
C THR A 47 8.31 -30.10 -22.98
N LEU A 48 7.26 -29.28 -22.93
CA LEU A 48 6.95 -28.46 -21.78
C LEU A 48 6.52 -29.28 -20.57
N PHE A 49 5.74 -30.36 -20.76
CA PHE A 49 5.37 -31.26 -19.65
C PHE A 49 6.55 -32.05 -19.08
N GLU A 50 7.64 -32.20 -19.82
CA GLU A 50 8.87 -32.84 -19.36
C GLU A 50 9.78 -31.89 -18.58
N LYS A 51 9.51 -30.58 -18.59
CA LYS A 51 10.28 -29.57 -17.86
C LYS A 51 9.79 -29.41 -16.42
N ASP A 52 10.68 -28.92 -15.58
CA ASP A 52 10.33 -28.49 -14.23
C ASP A 52 9.35 -27.30 -14.29
N PRO A 53 8.33 -27.25 -13.42
CA PRO A 53 7.42 -26.10 -13.32
C PRO A 53 8.13 -24.74 -13.24
N GLN A 54 9.28 -24.65 -12.55
CA GLN A 54 10.04 -23.40 -12.44
C GLN A 54 10.66 -22.94 -13.76
N ASP A 55 11.02 -23.89 -14.64
CA ASP A 55 11.52 -23.60 -15.98
C ASP A 55 10.38 -23.12 -16.88
N ILE A 56 9.19 -23.73 -16.76
CA ILE A 56 7.99 -23.29 -17.46
C ILE A 56 7.65 -21.86 -17.03
N ASP A 57 7.64 -21.57 -15.73
CA ASP A 57 7.42 -20.22 -15.20
C ASP A 57 8.42 -19.21 -15.77
N LYS A 58 9.69 -19.61 -15.93
CA LYS A 58 10.73 -18.74 -16.49
C LYS A 58 10.44 -18.43 -17.96
N LEU A 59 10.12 -19.45 -18.76
CA LEU A 59 9.80 -19.29 -20.17
C LEU A 59 8.57 -18.39 -20.37
N VAL A 60 7.53 -18.63 -19.59
CA VAL A 60 6.30 -17.81 -19.62
C VAL A 60 6.60 -16.38 -19.19
N ALA A 61 7.46 -16.16 -18.18
CA ALA A 61 7.88 -14.83 -17.76
C ALA A 61 8.61 -14.07 -18.87
N ASP A 62 9.55 -14.72 -19.57
CA ASP A 62 10.32 -14.10 -20.65
C ASP A 62 9.40 -13.66 -21.81
N HIS A 63 8.46 -14.53 -22.22
CA HIS A 63 7.47 -14.21 -23.26
C HIS A 63 6.49 -13.13 -22.81
N LEU A 64 5.99 -13.21 -21.57
CA LEU A 64 5.11 -12.20 -21.02
C LEU A 64 5.79 -10.83 -20.96
N GLN A 65 7.05 -10.77 -20.51
CA GLN A 65 7.83 -9.53 -20.47
C GLN A 65 7.96 -8.91 -21.86
N ARG A 66 8.22 -9.74 -22.89
CA ARG A 66 8.30 -9.28 -24.28
C ARG A 66 6.96 -8.71 -24.76
N ILE A 67 5.84 -9.39 -24.48
CA ILE A 67 4.50 -8.92 -24.85
C ILE A 67 4.16 -7.59 -24.16
N LEU A 68 4.44 -7.48 -22.86
CA LEU A 68 4.19 -6.28 -22.07
C LEU A 68 5.06 -5.11 -22.53
N SER A 69 6.32 -5.37 -22.87
CA SER A 69 7.23 -4.38 -23.43
C SER A 69 6.73 -3.86 -24.78
N LYS A 70 6.29 -4.75 -25.68
CA LYS A 70 5.67 -4.36 -26.98
C LYS A 70 4.43 -3.49 -26.79
N LYS A 71 3.64 -3.75 -25.74
CA LYS A 71 2.44 -2.98 -25.40
C LYS A 71 2.72 -1.69 -24.62
N ASN A 72 4.00 -1.33 -24.42
CA ASN A 72 4.44 -0.20 -23.60
C ASN A 72 3.83 -0.18 -22.19
N TYR A 73 3.53 -1.36 -21.63
CA TYR A 73 2.83 -1.49 -20.35
C TYR A 73 3.64 -0.88 -19.20
N PHE A 74 4.94 -1.21 -19.11
CA PHE A 74 5.83 -0.70 -18.06
C PHE A 74 5.95 0.83 -18.09
N GLN A 75 6.05 1.43 -19.28
CA GLN A 75 6.14 2.88 -19.43
C GLN A 75 4.84 3.59 -19.04
N LYS A 76 3.68 3.02 -19.38
CA LYS A 76 2.38 3.56 -18.96
C LYS A 76 2.22 3.52 -17.44
N ARG A 77 2.56 2.38 -16.83
CA ARG A 77 2.51 2.19 -15.38
C ARG A 77 3.43 3.16 -14.63
N GLU A 78 4.62 3.41 -15.17
CA GLU A 78 5.56 4.38 -14.58
C GLU A 78 5.01 5.82 -14.66
N LYS A 79 4.43 6.21 -15.80
CA LYS A 79 3.75 7.51 -15.95
C LYS A 79 2.57 7.66 -14.99
N GLU A 80 1.79 6.60 -14.78
CA GLU A 80 0.68 6.60 -13.83
C GLU A 80 1.16 6.72 -12.39
N ARG A 81 2.24 6.02 -12.02
CA ARG A 81 2.90 6.19 -10.72
C ARG A 81 3.46 7.59 -10.53
N GLU A 82 4.04 8.18 -11.56
CA GLU A 82 4.55 9.54 -11.51
C GLU A 82 3.42 10.57 -11.32
N LYS A 83 2.29 10.39 -12.02
CA LYS A 83 1.09 11.20 -11.83
C LYS A 83 0.53 11.07 -10.43
N ALA A 84 0.38 9.83 -9.94
CA ALA A 84 -0.07 9.58 -8.57
C ALA A 84 0.87 10.24 -7.56
N ARG A 85 2.20 10.12 -7.73
CA ARG A 85 3.19 10.77 -6.86
C ARG A 85 3.07 12.29 -6.87
N LYS A 86 2.81 12.91 -8.04
CA LYS A 86 2.57 14.36 -8.15
C LYS A 86 1.26 14.76 -7.46
N GLU A 87 0.20 13.97 -7.60
CA GLU A 87 -1.07 14.21 -6.91
C GLU A 87 -0.93 14.08 -5.39
N TYR A 88 -0.19 13.08 -4.89
CA TYR A 88 0.15 12.96 -3.48
C TYR A 88 1.03 14.12 -3.01
N ALA A 89 2.02 14.55 -3.79
CA ALA A 89 2.84 15.71 -3.47
C ALA A 89 2.03 17.01 -3.40
N ASN A 90 1.03 17.17 -4.26
CA ASN A 90 0.13 18.33 -4.26
C ASN A 90 -0.88 18.29 -3.11
N ASN A 91 -1.26 17.09 -2.64
CA ASN A 91 -2.22 16.89 -1.54
C ASN A 91 -1.55 16.66 -0.17
N LEU A 92 -0.22 16.62 -0.11
CA LEU A 92 0.52 16.60 1.14
C LEU A 92 0.30 17.96 1.81
N PRO A 93 -0.22 18.01 3.06
CA PRO A 93 -0.27 19.27 3.78
C PRO A 93 1.15 19.84 3.84
N HIS A 94 1.30 21.11 3.45
CA HIS A 94 2.52 21.87 3.67
C HIS A 94 2.75 21.91 5.18
N ILE A 95 3.53 20.96 5.70
CA ILE A 95 4.07 21.06 7.04
C ILE A 95 5.21 22.06 6.89
N GLU A 96 4.93 23.32 7.18
CA GLU A 96 5.96 24.33 7.38
C GLU A 96 6.92 23.78 8.44
N VAL A 97 8.09 23.34 7.98
CA VAL A 97 9.19 23.00 8.88
C VAL A 97 9.62 24.32 9.48
N PHE A 98 9.09 24.64 10.65
CA PHE A 98 9.58 25.77 11.44
C PHE A 98 11.09 25.60 11.58
N PRO A 99 11.90 26.64 11.29
CA PRO A 99 13.32 26.59 11.58
C PRO A 99 13.48 26.22 13.06
N LEU A 100 14.34 25.23 13.33
CA LEU A 100 14.66 24.69 14.66
C LEU A 100 15.04 25.77 15.69
N ASP A 101 15.28 27.01 15.25
CA ASP A 101 15.55 28.18 16.10
C ASP A 101 14.36 28.69 16.92
N GLY A 102 13.11 28.35 16.55
CA GLY A 102 11.92 28.75 17.30
C GLY A 102 11.40 27.72 18.30
N LEU A 103 12.04 26.55 18.39
CA LEU A 103 11.61 25.49 19.31
C LEU A 103 11.98 25.85 20.75
N PRO A 104 11.04 25.71 21.71
CA PRO A 104 11.35 25.82 23.14
C PRO A 104 12.53 24.90 23.49
N GLU A 105 13.43 25.40 24.33
CA GLU A 105 14.71 24.75 24.64
C GLU A 105 14.51 23.35 25.25
N GLU A 106 13.39 23.14 25.96
CA GLU A 106 12.93 21.84 26.47
C GLU A 106 12.74 20.80 25.36
N LEU A 107 12.24 21.21 24.19
CA LEU A 107 11.96 20.32 23.08
C LEU A 107 13.23 19.94 22.32
N LYS A 108 14.22 20.83 22.29
CA LYS A 108 15.57 20.51 21.75
C LYS A 108 16.27 19.46 22.61
N GLN A 109 16.26 19.65 23.93
CA GLN A 109 16.84 18.66 24.85
C GLN A 109 16.14 17.31 24.77
N MET A 110 14.81 17.30 24.70
CA MET A 110 14.04 16.05 24.66
C MET A 110 14.18 15.30 23.33
N LEU A 111 14.33 16.01 22.20
CA LEU A 111 14.67 15.38 20.91
C LEU A 111 16.07 14.79 20.90
N GLN A 112 17.02 15.47 21.54
CA GLN A 112 18.39 15.02 21.64
C GLN A 112 18.47 13.76 22.51
N ASP A 113 17.77 13.72 23.65
CA ASP A 113 17.62 12.54 24.50
C ASP A 113 16.91 11.37 23.77
N ALA A 114 15.88 11.64 22.98
CA ALA A 114 15.17 10.60 22.22
C ALA A 114 16.03 10.03 21.08
N MET A 115 16.88 10.87 20.47
CA MET A 115 17.81 10.47 19.42
C MET A 115 19.00 9.67 19.99
N GLU A 116 19.53 10.07 21.15
CA GLU A 116 20.60 9.35 21.85
C GLU A 116 20.12 8.03 22.48
N SER A 117 18.88 7.96 22.94
CA SER A 117 18.30 6.73 23.53
C SER A 117 17.81 5.71 22.50
N GLY A 118 17.93 5.98 21.20
CA GLY A 118 17.57 5.04 20.12
C GLY A 118 16.08 4.70 20.03
N ARG A 119 15.22 5.40 20.78
CA ARG A 119 13.75 5.24 20.76
C ARG A 119 13.13 6.05 19.61
N ALA A 120 13.49 5.70 18.38
CA ALA A 120 12.92 6.31 17.18
C ALA A 120 11.39 6.08 17.02
N GLY A 121 10.84 5.08 17.71
CA GLY A 121 9.40 4.78 17.70
C GLY A 121 8.55 5.79 18.47
N ASP A 122 9.05 6.33 19.59
CA ASP A 122 8.31 7.25 20.46
C ASP A 122 8.31 8.69 19.91
N LEU A 123 9.24 9.04 19.03
CA LEU A 123 9.33 10.38 18.43
C LEU A 123 8.07 10.76 17.66
N LYS A 124 7.45 9.81 16.95
CA LYS A 124 6.27 10.09 16.14
C LYS A 124 5.05 10.42 17.00
N ASP A 125 4.82 9.64 18.05
CA ASP A 125 3.72 9.86 19.01
C ASP A 125 3.95 11.16 19.81
N LEU A 126 5.21 11.49 20.10
CA LEU A 126 5.57 12.73 20.78
C LEU A 126 5.34 13.98 19.92
N PHE A 127 5.72 13.91 18.64
CA PHE A 127 5.45 14.98 17.69
C PHE A 127 3.94 15.16 17.48
N GLU A 128 3.17 14.07 17.42
CA GLU A 128 1.71 14.11 17.27
C GLU A 128 1.04 14.74 18.51
N ASP A 129 1.49 14.42 19.73
CA ASP A 129 0.97 15.03 20.96
C ASP A 129 1.39 16.50 21.11
N PHE A 130 2.59 16.87 20.68
CA PHE A 130 3.03 18.28 20.67
C PHE A 130 2.25 19.11 19.65
N PHE A 131 2.09 18.63 18.42
CA PHE A 131 1.26 19.30 17.41
C PHE A 131 -0.20 19.39 17.87
N SER A 132 -0.74 18.34 18.49
CA SER A 132 -2.05 18.35 19.12
C SER A 132 -2.16 19.45 20.17
N LYS A 133 -1.18 19.60 21.08
CA LYS A 133 -1.23 20.65 22.12
C LYS A 133 -1.03 22.06 21.57
N PHE A 134 -0.11 22.25 20.63
CA PHE A 134 0.22 23.58 20.09
C PHE A 134 -0.83 24.09 19.09
N TYR A 135 -1.34 23.23 18.19
CA TYR A 135 -2.34 23.64 17.20
C TYR A 135 -3.78 23.60 17.71
N LYS A 136 -4.12 22.76 18.71
CA LYS A 136 -5.47 22.75 19.31
C LYS A 136 -5.75 24.00 20.15
N SER A 137 -4.73 24.78 20.49
CA SER A 137 -4.90 26.09 21.13
C SER A 137 -5.27 27.22 20.14
N LYS A 138 -5.25 27.00 18.82
CA LYS A 138 -5.54 28.05 17.82
C LYS A 138 -6.54 27.65 16.72
N GLY A 139 -7.48 26.75 16.99
CA GLY A 139 -8.53 26.45 16.01
C GLY A 139 -9.64 25.51 16.48
N GLY A 140 -10.75 26.10 16.92
CA GLY A 140 -12.11 25.65 16.58
C GLY A 140 -12.61 24.28 17.08
N LYS A 141 -13.46 24.33 18.12
CA LYS A 141 -14.58 23.40 18.43
C LYS A 141 -14.50 21.99 17.82
N SER A 142 -13.90 21.06 18.55
CA SER A 142 -14.16 19.63 18.37
C SER A 142 -15.63 19.34 18.73
N LYS A 143 -16.45 19.07 17.71
CA LYS A 143 -17.79 18.49 17.83
C LYS A 143 -17.64 17.11 18.48
N SER A 144 -17.98 17.01 19.77
CA SER A 144 -18.22 15.72 20.42
C SER A 144 -19.38 15.05 19.71
N LYS A 145 -19.09 13.95 19.02
CA LYS A 145 -20.08 13.08 18.41
C LYS A 145 -20.62 12.20 19.53
N ASP A 146 -21.73 12.63 20.14
CA ASP A 146 -22.52 11.81 21.05
C ASP A 146 -22.86 10.49 20.37
N ARG A 147 -22.22 9.42 20.83
CA ARG A 147 -22.67 8.05 20.61
C ARG A 147 -23.70 7.76 21.68
N ASN A 148 -24.96 8.09 21.41
CA ASN A 148 -26.05 7.52 22.19
C ASN A 148 -26.42 6.18 21.54
N LYS A 149 -25.98 5.08 22.17
CA LYS A 149 -26.44 3.72 21.89
C LYS A 149 -26.83 3.14 23.25
N ASN A 150 -28.13 2.84 23.35
CA ASN A 150 -28.86 1.94 24.23
C ASN A 150 -28.07 1.27 25.38
N ASP A 151 -28.62 1.27 26.59
CA ASP A 151 -29.39 0.12 27.09
C ASP A 151 -29.99 0.40 28.49
N GLU A 152 -31.22 -0.05 28.61
CA GLU A 152 -32.03 -0.55 29.73
C GLU A 152 -31.61 -0.36 31.22
N ASP A 153 -32.68 -0.17 32.00
CA ASP A 153 -32.88 -0.57 33.40
C ASP A 153 -32.11 0.12 34.53
N GLN A 154 -32.81 1.03 35.21
CA GLN A 154 -33.19 0.82 36.62
C GLN A 154 -34.20 1.86 37.13
N ASP A 155 -35.41 1.36 37.41
CA ASP A 155 -36.35 1.93 38.38
C ASP A 155 -35.69 1.98 39.75
N PRO A 156 -35.68 3.15 40.42
CA PRO A 156 -36.32 3.16 41.73
C PRO A 156 -36.94 4.54 42.01
N SER A 157 -38.26 4.69 41.92
CA SER A 157 -39.06 5.49 42.89
C SER A 157 -40.50 5.67 42.43
N ARG A 158 -41.26 4.57 42.53
CA ARG A 158 -42.68 4.61 42.83
C ARG A 158 -42.87 4.88 44.34
N SER A 159 -42.83 6.15 44.76
CA SER A 159 -43.26 6.70 46.07
C SER A 159 -42.90 8.19 46.08
N MET A 160 -43.74 9.22 46.19
CA MET A 160 -44.94 9.54 46.97
C MET A 160 -45.67 10.70 46.26
N TYR A 161 -47.01 10.77 46.38
CA TYR A 161 -47.88 11.96 46.41
C TYR A 161 -47.40 13.25 45.69
N ILE A 162 -48.12 13.82 44.73
CA ILE A 162 -49.48 14.40 44.81
C ILE A 162 -50.13 14.36 43.42
#